data_AF-A0A5K0WB77-F1
#
_entry.id   AF-A0A5K0WB77-F1
#
_cell.length_a   1.000
_cell.length_b   1.000
_cell.length_c   1.000
_cell.angle_alpha   90.00
_cell.angle_beta   90.00
_cell.angle_gamma   90.00
#
_symmetry.space_group_name_H-M   'P 1'
#
loop_
_entity.id
_entity.type
_entity.pdbx_description
1 polymer ?
#
loop_
_entity_poly.entity_id
_entity_poly.type
_entity_poly.pdbx_seq_one_letter_code
_entity_poly.pdbx_strand_id
1 'polypeptide(L)' 'DVTVIFRRRGGDDLVQSHTKWATTVTSAPDVINMTFLPISSLLGEVPGTKHLKRAIELYLE' A
#
# COMPACT_ATOMS: atom_id res chain seq x y z
N ASP A 1 14.99 30.50 5.97
CA ASP A 1 15.09 29.25 6.75
C ASP A 1 14.78 28.08 5.81
N VAL A 2 15.48 26.94 5.93
CA VAL A 2 15.32 25.77 5.04
C VAL A 2 15.11 24.53 5.90
N THR A 3 13.95 23.89 5.77
CA THR A 3 13.62 22.64 6.46
C THR A 3 13.68 21.47 5.48
N VAL A 4 14.42 20.42 5.84
CA VAL A 4 14.52 19.18 5.06
C VAL A 4 13.63 18.12 5.71
N ILE A 5 12.67 17.58 4.95
CA ILE A 5 11.77 16.53 5.39
C ILE A 5 12.08 15.27 4.58
N PHE A 6 12.43 14.20 5.27
CA PHE A 6 12.60 12.89 4.63
C PHE A 6 11.25 12.19 4.53
N ARG A 7 10.86 11.77 3.32
CA ARG A 7 9.73 10.87 3.10
C ARG A 7 10.25 9.49 2.78
N ARG A 8 10.00 8.54 3.68
CA ARG A 8 10.47 7.15 3.61
C ARG A 8 9.27 6.23 3.83
N ARG A 9 9.41 4.96 3.48
CA ARG A 9 8.37 3.93 3.62
C ARG A 9 8.96 2.71 4.32
N GLY A 10 8.28 2.24 5.36
CA GLY A 10 8.81 1.21 6.25
C GLY A 10 10.02 1.69 7.07
N GLY A 11 10.43 0.87 8.03
CA GLY A 11 11.44 1.21 9.02
C GLY A 11 10.93 2.19 10.07
N ASP A 12 11.85 2.69 10.88
CA ASP A 12 11.60 3.70 11.92
C ASP A 12 11.87 5.11 11.39
N ASP A 13 10.80 5.82 11.04
CA ASP A 13 10.86 7.18 10.46
C ASP A 13 11.40 8.25 11.44
N LEU A 14 11.55 7.94 12.73
CA LEU A 14 12.21 8.83 13.68
C LEU A 14 13.74 8.85 13.48
N VAL A 15 14.30 7.83 12.82
CA VAL A 15 15.74 7.70 12.57
C VAL A 15 16.18 8.62 11.43
N GLN A 16 16.85 9.73 11.78
CA GLN A 16 17.31 10.73 10.80
C GLN A 16 18.38 10.19 9.83
N SER A 17 19.34 9.42 10.33
CA SER A 17 20.41 8.84 9.51
C SER A 17 19.85 7.80 8.55
N HIS A 18 20.07 8.00 7.25
CA HIS A 18 19.58 7.09 6.22
C HIS A 18 20.13 5.65 6.40
N THR A 19 21.43 5.51 6.68
CA THR A 19 22.05 4.19 6.85
C THR A 19 21.50 3.44 8.05
N LYS A 20 21.23 4.15 9.17
CA LYS A 20 20.58 3.56 10.34
C LYS A 20 19.12 3.19 10.05
N TRP A 21 18.35 4.09 9.43
CA TRP A 21 16.97 3.82 9.02
C TRP A 21 16.90 2.57 8.11
N ALA A 22 17.79 2.44 7.13
CA ALA A 22 17.81 1.30 6.21
C ALA A 22 17.92 -0.04 6.95
N THR A 23 18.65 -0.10 8.06
CA THR A 23 18.73 -1.33 8.87
C THR A 23 17.40 -1.68 9.55
N THR A 24 16.56 -0.69 9.87
CA THR A 24 15.24 -0.89 10.51
C THR A 24 14.14 -1.35 9.55
N VAL A 25 14.34 -1.18 8.24
CA VAL A 25 13.34 -1.57 7.22
C VAL A 25 13.02 -3.06 7.30
N THR A 26 14.02 -3.89 7.61
CA THR A 26 13.84 -5.35 7.69
C THR A 26 12.87 -5.77 8.79
N SER A 27 12.81 -5.04 9.91
CA SER A 27 11.92 -5.34 11.04
C SER A 27 10.52 -4.72 10.90
N ALA A 28 10.39 -3.66 10.11
CA ALA A 28 9.13 -2.96 9.87
C ALA A 28 8.95 -2.60 8.38
N PRO A 29 8.87 -3.58 7.48
CA PRO A 29 8.85 -3.31 6.04
C PRO A 29 7.51 -2.77 5.55
N ASP A 30 7.55 -1.91 4.55
CA ASP A 30 6.39 -1.50 3.76
C ASP A 30 6.38 -2.23 2.41
N VAL A 31 5.18 -2.49 1.87
CA VAL A 31 5.03 -2.99 0.50
C VAL A 31 5.38 -1.89 -0.51
N ILE A 32 6.45 -2.11 -1.27
CA ILE A 32 6.94 -1.16 -2.28
C ILE A 32 6.56 -1.55 -3.72
N ASN A 33 6.25 -2.82 -3.97
CA ASN A 33 5.84 -3.31 -5.28
C ASN A 33 4.79 -4.40 -5.12
N MET A 34 3.72 -4.31 -5.91
CA MET A 34 2.56 -5.19 -5.80
C MET A 34 1.83 -5.33 -7.13
N THR A 35 1.21 -6.49 -7.31
CA THR A 35 0.24 -6.74 -8.37
C THR A 35 -1.14 -6.80 -7.74
N PHE A 36 -2.09 -6.08 -8.33
CA PHE A 36 -3.46 -6.04 -7.83
C PHE A 36 -4.37 -6.96 -8.64
N LEU A 37 -5.34 -7.55 -7.95
CA LEU A 37 -6.47 -8.24 -8.54
C LEU A 37 -7.75 -7.53 -8.09
N PRO A 38 -8.79 -7.44 -8.93
CA PRO A 38 -10.08 -6.93 -8.50
C PRO A 38 -10.60 -7.74 -7.32
N ILE A 39 -11.08 -7.10 -6.25
CA ILE A 39 -11.60 -7.80 -5.07
C ILE A 39 -12.71 -8.80 -5.43
N SER A 40 -13.50 -8.50 -6.46
CA SER A 40 -14.55 -9.38 -7.00
C SER A 40 -14.02 -10.72 -7.53
N SER A 41 -12.77 -10.78 -7.98
CA SER A 41 -12.14 -12.04 -8.43
C SER A 41 -11.87 -13.02 -7.28
N LEU A 42 -11.80 -12.52 -6.04
CA LEU A 42 -11.56 -13.34 -4.84
C LEU A 42 -12.86 -13.84 -4.20
N LEU A 43 -14.03 -13.34 -4.63
CA LEU A 43 -15.32 -13.62 -3.98
C LEU A 43 -16.06 -14.85 -4.54
N GLY A 44 -15.56 -15.51 -5.59
CA GLY A 44 -16.22 -16.65 -6.22
C GLY A 44 -17.68 -16.37 -6.60
N GLU A 45 -18.55 -17.39 -6.54
CA GLU A 45 -19.98 -17.29 -6.88
C GLU A 45 -20.88 -16.98 -5.67
N VAL A 46 -20.48 -16.00 -4.86
CA VAL A 46 -21.32 -15.51 -3.75
C VAL A 46 -22.43 -14.59 -4.29
N PRO A 47 -23.67 -14.65 -3.76
CA PRO A 47 -24.71 -13.71 -4.12
C PRO A 47 -24.27 -12.25 -3.95
N GLY A 48 -24.50 -11.43 -4.98
CA GLY A 48 -24.16 -10.00 -4.95
C GLY A 48 -22.85 -9.63 -5.64
N THR A 49 -21.99 -10.58 -6.01
CA THR A 49 -20.72 -10.31 -6.72
C THR A 49 -20.92 -9.50 -8.01
N LYS A 50 -22.01 -9.75 -8.74
CA LYS A 50 -22.37 -8.97 -9.95
C LYS A 50 -22.63 -7.49 -9.66
N HIS A 51 -23.27 -7.17 -8.53
CA HIS A 51 -23.57 -5.80 -8.14
C HIS A 51 -22.30 -5.10 -7.67
N LEU A 52 -21.45 -5.79 -6.90
CA LEU A 52 -20.15 -5.26 -6.49
C LEU A 52 -19.25 -4.97 -7.69
N LYS A 53 -19.17 -5.90 -8.66
CA LYS A 53 -18.43 -5.69 -9.90
C LYS A 53 -18.93 -4.43 -10.62
N ARG A 54 -20.24 -4.28 -10.79
CA ARG A 54 -20.82 -3.10 -11.42
C ARG A 54 -20.56 -1.80 -10.65
N ALA A 55 -20.62 -1.84 -9.32
CA ALA A 55 -20.33 -0.68 -8.48
C ALA A 55 -18.87 -0.25 -8.57
N ILE A 56 -17.93 -1.21 -8.61
CA ILE A 56 -16.50 -0.94 -8.81
C ILE A 56 -16.24 -0.35 -10.20
N GLU A 57 -16.84 -0.92 -11.25
CA GLU A 57 -16.73 -0.39 -12.62
C GLU A 57 -17.18 1.07 -12.69
N LEU A 58 -18.34 1.39 -12.10
CA LEU A 58 -18.86 2.76 -12.03
C LEU A 58 -18.02 3.72 -11.18
N TYR A 59 -17.29 3.21 -10.18
CA TYR A 59 -16.42 4.03 -9.33
C TYR A 59 -15.10 4.37 -10.01
N LEU A 60 -14.63 3.50 -10.91
CA LEU A 60 -13.36 3.65 -11.63
C LEU A 60 -13.51 4.33 -12.99
N GLU A 61 -14.72 4.42 -13.55
CA GLU A 61 -15.08 5.34 -14.65
C GLU A 61 -14.94 6.81 -14.22
#